data_AF-W6TU22-F1
#
_entry.id   AF-W6TU22-F1
#
_cell.length_a   1.000
_cell.length_b   1.000
_cell.length_c   1.000
_cell.angle_alpha   90.00
_cell.angle_beta   90.00
_cell.angle_gamma   90.00
#
_symmetry.space_group_name_H-M   'P 1'
#
loop_
_entity.id
_entity.type
_entity.pdbx_description
1 polymer ?
#
loop_
_entity_poly.entity_id
_entity_poly.type
_entity_poly.pdbx_seq_one_letter_code
_entity_poly.pdbx_strand_id
1 'polypeptide(L)'
;MERRQPFCIALGQNLIVAIFNDELEELQDYAMDAGDALWYIMGTDAWLELQTKDTKSALVARSYDKTYFTCFVDDEIVEKIKRFEEGGIIVLSSNEELRQEDLLNDLEEDSSLDDIGYWIEDKSEKKGMDIGGLIFCYYSIEARKRLHGNDYID
;
A
#
# COMPACT_ATOMS: atom_id res chain seq x y z
N MET A 1 -7.34 8.21 -21.90
CA MET A 1 -6.03 7.87 -21.31
C MET A 1 -6.11 6.46 -20.80
N GLU A 2 -5.12 5.62 -21.10
CA GLU A 2 -5.04 4.28 -20.52
C GLU A 2 -4.88 4.41 -19.00
N ARG A 3 -5.65 3.62 -18.24
CA ARG A 3 -5.63 3.65 -16.78
C ARG A 3 -4.35 2.93 -16.34
N ARG A 4 -3.38 3.68 -15.81
CA ARG A 4 -2.14 3.12 -15.26
C ARG A 4 -2.49 2.20 -14.10
N GLN A 5 -1.91 1.00 -14.08
CA GLN A 5 -2.23 0.00 -13.07
C GLN A 5 -1.28 0.13 -11.88
N PRO A 6 -1.78 -0.03 -10.65
CA PRO A 6 -0.94 -0.23 -9.47
C PRO A 6 0.05 -1.37 -9.67
N PHE A 7 1.22 -1.25 -9.06
CA PHE A 7 2.18 -2.35 -8.94
C PHE A 7 2.66 -2.51 -7.51
N CYS A 8 3.12 -3.70 -7.18
CA CYS A 8 3.65 -4.03 -5.86
C CYS A 8 5.05 -4.58 -5.98
N ILE A 9 5.92 -4.16 -5.06
CA ILE A 9 7.29 -4.68 -4.93
C ILE A 9 7.53 -5.15 -3.49
N ALA A 10 8.38 -6.16 -3.38
CA ALA A 10 9.02 -6.52 -2.13
C ALA A 10 10.36 -5.79 -2.03
N LEU A 11 10.55 -5.06 -0.93
CA LEU A 11 11.81 -4.40 -0.59
C LEU A 11 12.23 -4.87 0.80
N GLY A 12 13.13 -5.86 0.86
CA GLY A 12 13.60 -6.46 2.12
C GLY A 12 12.48 -7.07 2.93
N GLN A 13 12.12 -6.45 4.06
CA GLN A 13 10.95 -6.85 4.86
C GLN A 13 9.68 -6.08 4.49
N ASN A 14 9.81 -4.95 3.81
CA ASN A 14 8.69 -4.10 3.43
C ASN A 14 8.01 -4.59 2.16
N LEU A 15 6.72 -4.28 2.05
CA LEU A 15 5.94 -4.40 0.84
C LEU A 15 5.46 -3.01 0.47
N ILE A 16 5.72 -2.60 -0.76
CA ILE A 16 5.36 -1.27 -1.26
C ILE A 16 4.40 -1.47 -2.43
N VAL A 17 3.23 -0.84 -2.35
CA VAL A 17 2.29 -0.71 -3.46
C VAL A 17 2.36 0.72 -3.96
N ALA A 18 2.65 0.91 -5.23
CA ALA A 18 2.64 2.23 -5.86
C ALA A 18 1.36 2.38 -6.71
N ILE A 19 0.66 3.50 -6.51
CA ILE A 19 -0.53 3.88 -7.26
C ILE A 19 -0.32 5.24 -7.92
N PHE A 20 -1.05 5.47 -9.00
CA PHE A 20 -1.03 6.73 -9.73
C PHE A 20 -2.35 7.48 -9.52
N ASN A 21 -2.27 8.68 -8.94
CA ASN A 21 -3.33 9.69 -8.81
C ASN A 21 -4.50 9.42 -7.83
N ASP A 22 -5.10 10.53 -7.35
CA ASP A 22 -6.29 10.89 -6.52
C ASP A 22 -6.92 9.91 -5.52
N GLU A 23 -6.82 8.59 -5.69
CA GLU A 23 -7.46 7.63 -4.79
C GLU A 23 -6.82 7.66 -3.38
N LEU A 24 -5.61 8.22 -3.26
CA LEU A 24 -4.93 8.38 -1.97
C LEU A 24 -5.41 9.62 -1.19
N GLU A 25 -5.92 10.67 -1.84
CA GLU A 25 -6.50 11.83 -1.13
C GLU A 25 -7.70 11.37 -0.29
N GLU A 26 -8.59 10.55 -0.85
CA GLU A 26 -9.70 9.98 -0.10
C GLU A 26 -9.23 8.98 0.97
N LEU A 27 -8.08 8.32 0.78
CA LEU A 27 -7.53 7.41 1.78
C LEU A 27 -6.89 8.16 2.96
N GLN A 28 -6.33 9.35 2.73
CA GLN A 28 -5.78 10.19 3.78
C GLN A 28 -6.83 10.61 4.82
N ASP A 29 -8.12 10.67 4.45
CA ASP A 29 -9.21 10.94 5.41
C ASP A 29 -9.30 9.87 6.51
N TYR A 30 -8.76 8.66 6.28
CA TYR A 30 -8.69 7.57 7.26
C TYR A 30 -7.34 7.48 7.96
N ALA A 31 -6.39 8.33 7.59
CA ALA A 31 -5.02 8.26 8.06
C ALA A 31 -4.80 9.15 9.28
N MET A 32 -4.02 8.64 10.23
CA MET A 32 -3.51 9.42 11.35
C MET A 32 -2.13 9.95 10.99
N ASP A 33 -1.96 11.27 11.10
CA ASP A 33 -0.68 11.94 10.99
C ASP A 33 0.25 11.49 12.13
N ALA A 34 1.38 10.88 11.77
CA ALA A 34 2.42 10.44 12.70
C ALA A 34 3.56 11.46 12.86
N GLY A 35 3.48 12.61 12.18
CA GLY A 35 4.50 13.65 12.19
C GLY A 35 5.67 13.39 11.25
N ASP A 36 5.49 12.50 10.25
CA ASP A 36 6.47 12.15 9.23
C ASP A 36 5.80 12.02 7.84
N ALA A 37 6.58 11.64 6.83
CA ALA A 37 6.11 11.46 5.46
C ALA A 37 5.16 10.25 5.25
N LEU A 38 5.00 9.37 6.26
CA LEU A 38 4.26 8.12 6.19
C LEU A 38 3.10 8.11 7.20
N TRP A 39 1.89 8.40 6.74
CA TRP A 39 0.73 8.43 7.63
C TRP A 39 0.16 7.03 7.84
N TYR A 40 -0.55 6.80 8.94
CA TYR A 40 -0.97 5.44 9.33
C TYR A 40 -2.48 5.25 9.18
N ILE A 41 -2.88 4.17 8.50
CA ILE A 41 -4.27 3.70 8.48
C ILE A 41 -4.37 2.45 9.33
N MET A 42 -5.06 2.60 10.45
CA MET A 42 -5.16 1.62 11.54
C MET A 42 -6.00 0.38 11.20
N GLY A 43 -6.63 0.33 10.03
CA GLY A 43 -7.41 -0.83 9.57
C GLY A 43 -8.90 -0.81 9.92
N THR A 44 -9.37 0.10 10.78
CA THR A 44 -10.77 0.13 11.26
C THR A 44 -11.77 0.53 10.18
N ASP A 45 -11.41 1.56 9.40
CA ASP A 45 -12.29 2.21 8.42
C ASP A 45 -11.84 1.95 6.98
N ALA A 46 -10.55 1.67 6.79
CA ALA A 46 -9.98 1.22 5.53
C ALA A 46 -8.83 0.22 5.79
N TRP A 47 -8.66 -0.78 4.93
CA TRP A 47 -7.66 -1.85 5.08
C TRP A 47 -7.21 -2.42 3.73
N LEU A 48 -6.13 -3.22 3.76
CA LEU A 48 -5.71 -4.06 2.64
C LEU A 48 -6.14 -5.53 2.83
N GLU A 49 -6.60 -6.14 1.75
CA GLU A 49 -6.90 -7.58 1.64
C GLU A 49 -6.05 -8.23 0.55
N LEU A 50 -5.71 -9.49 0.76
CA LEU A 50 -5.30 -10.37 -0.31
C LEU A 50 -6.52 -11.14 -0.82
N GLN A 51 -6.91 -10.88 -2.06
CA GLN A 51 -7.92 -11.66 -2.75
C GLN A 51 -7.25 -12.62 -3.74
N THR A 52 -7.65 -13.89 -3.70
CA THR A 52 -7.23 -14.89 -4.68
C THR A 52 -8.45 -15.36 -5.44
N LYS A 53 -8.48 -15.06 -6.74
CA LYS A 53 -9.53 -15.54 -7.65
C LYS A 53 -8.88 -16.33 -8.79
N ASP A 54 -9.28 -17.59 -8.92
CA ASP A 54 -8.71 -18.53 -9.88
C ASP A 54 -7.18 -18.66 -9.72
N THR A 55 -6.42 -18.18 -10.71
CA THR A 55 -4.94 -18.23 -10.75
C THR A 55 -4.28 -16.88 -10.52
N LYS A 56 -5.04 -15.84 -10.14
CA LYS A 56 -4.50 -14.50 -9.92
C LYS A 56 -4.79 -14.03 -8.50
N SER A 57 -3.75 -13.56 -7.85
CA SER A 57 -3.84 -12.90 -6.56
C SER A 57 -3.72 -11.39 -6.73
N ALA A 58 -4.43 -10.65 -5.89
CA ALA A 58 -4.38 -9.19 -5.87
C ALA A 58 -4.46 -8.66 -4.44
N LEU A 59 -3.68 -7.62 -4.17
CA LEU A 59 -3.88 -6.73 -3.04
C LEU A 59 -4.99 -5.74 -3.38
N VAL A 60 -5.99 -5.63 -2.50
CA VAL A 60 -7.15 -4.77 -2.71
C VAL A 60 -7.29 -3.84 -1.50
N ALA A 61 -7.27 -2.53 -1.74
CA ALA A 61 -7.54 -1.53 -0.70
C ALA A 61 -9.03 -1.21 -0.69
N ARG A 62 -9.65 -1.31 0.50
CA ARG A 62 -11.10 -1.15 0.66
C ARG A 62 -11.44 -0.41 1.95
N SER A 63 -12.59 0.24 1.94
CA SER A 63 -13.40 0.54 3.12
C SER A 63 -14.67 -0.31 3.07
N TYR A 64 -15.59 -0.12 4.02
CA TYR A 64 -16.90 -0.77 3.99
C TYR A 64 -17.72 -0.46 2.72
N ASP A 65 -17.56 0.74 2.17
CA ASP A 65 -18.42 1.25 1.10
C ASP A 65 -17.74 1.29 -0.28
N LYS A 66 -16.41 1.20 -0.34
CA LYS A 66 -15.65 1.47 -1.55
C LYS A 66 -14.42 0.57 -1.68
N THR A 67 -14.13 0.17 -2.92
CA THR A 67 -12.80 -0.33 -3.31
C THR A 67 -12.01 0.84 -3.90
N TYR A 68 -10.85 1.13 -3.33
CA TYR A 68 -9.96 2.19 -3.80
C TYR A 68 -9.16 1.69 -4.99
N PHE A 69 -8.31 0.69 -4.79
CA PHE A 69 -7.50 0.12 -5.86
C PHE A 69 -7.41 -1.40 -5.77
N THR A 70 -6.96 -2.00 -6.88
CA THR A 70 -6.62 -3.42 -7.00
C THR A 70 -5.26 -3.53 -7.67
N CYS A 71 -4.31 -4.14 -6.97
CA CYS A 71 -2.95 -4.39 -7.45
C CYS A 71 -2.76 -5.90 -7.62
N PHE A 72 -2.58 -6.37 -8.84
CA PHE A 72 -2.23 -7.77 -9.06
C PHE A 72 -0.81 -8.04 -8.58
N VAL A 73 -0.61 -9.19 -7.95
CA VAL A 73 0.66 -9.56 -7.32
C VAL A 73 1.06 -10.97 -7.68
N ASP A 74 2.36 -11.20 -7.78
CA ASP A 74 2.95 -12.50 -8.07
C ASP A 74 3.02 -13.38 -6.81
N ASP A 75 3.22 -14.69 -7.02
CA ASP A 75 3.24 -15.70 -5.94
C ASP A 75 4.29 -15.40 -4.86
N GLU A 76 5.42 -14.77 -5.21
CA GLU A 76 6.44 -14.36 -4.24
C GLU A 76 5.90 -13.35 -3.22
N ILE A 77 5.19 -12.33 -3.70
CA ILE A 77 4.56 -11.30 -2.88
C ILE A 77 3.46 -11.92 -2.01
N VAL A 78 2.67 -12.83 -2.60
CA VAL A 78 1.64 -13.59 -1.87
C VAL A 78 2.24 -14.34 -0.68
N GLU A 79 3.32 -15.09 -0.90
CA GLU A 79 3.98 -15.85 0.16
C GLU A 79 4.61 -14.94 1.21
N LYS A 80 5.11 -13.77 0.81
CA LYS A 80 5.60 -12.76 1.75
C LYS A 80 4.46 -12.24 2.62
N ILE A 81 3.35 -11.77 2.03
CA ILE A 81 2.16 -11.27 2.73
C ILE A 81 1.65 -12.30 3.75
N LYS A 82 1.54 -13.58 3.37
CA LYS A 82 1.05 -14.64 4.27
C LYS A 82 1.91 -14.84 5.52
N ARG A 83 3.20 -14.47 5.48
CA ARG A 83 4.10 -14.53 6.64
C ARG A 83 3.99 -13.29 7.54
N PHE A 84 3.40 -12.21 7.04
CA PHE A 84 3.12 -10.98 7.77
C PHE A 84 1.66 -10.96 8.22
N GLU A 85 1.36 -11.64 9.33
CA GLU A 85 0.07 -11.44 10.01
C GLU A 85 0.04 -10.04 10.64
N GLU A 86 -1.01 -9.27 10.35
CA GLU A 86 -1.27 -7.94 10.92
C GLU A 86 -0.14 -6.91 10.70
N GLY A 87 0.65 -7.10 9.63
CA GLY A 87 1.71 -6.17 9.22
C GLY A 87 1.19 -4.92 8.49
N GLY A 88 2.01 -3.87 8.48
CA GLY A 88 1.79 -2.69 7.65
C GLY A 88 2.33 -2.90 6.23
N ILE A 89 1.54 -2.56 5.21
CA ILE A 89 1.97 -2.46 3.81
C ILE A 89 2.04 -0.97 3.47
N ILE A 90 3.14 -0.56 2.86
CA ILE A 90 3.36 0.83 2.47
C ILE A 90 2.65 1.04 1.12
N VAL A 91 1.84 2.08 1.03
CA VAL A 91 1.18 2.53 -0.19
C VAL A 91 1.71 3.90 -0.53
N LEU A 92 2.31 4.04 -1.70
CA LEU A 92 2.80 5.31 -2.23
C LEU A 92 1.87 5.78 -3.35
N SER A 93 1.48 7.04 -3.30
CA SER A 93 0.82 7.72 -4.42
C SER A 93 1.70 8.85 -4.88
N SER A 94 1.75 9.05 -6.19
CA SER A 94 2.39 10.23 -6.75
C SER A 94 1.53 10.85 -7.85
N ASN A 95 1.66 12.17 -7.99
CA ASN A 95 1.16 12.92 -9.14
C ASN A 95 1.92 12.58 -10.44
N GLU A 96 3.09 11.95 -10.32
CA GLU A 96 3.91 11.45 -11.41
C GLU A 96 3.94 9.92 -11.42
N GLU A 97 4.23 9.33 -12.58
CA GLU A 97 4.30 7.87 -12.70
C GLU A 97 5.57 7.36 -12.06
N LEU A 98 5.43 6.66 -10.93
CA LEU A 98 6.50 5.83 -10.37
C LEU A 98 6.62 4.55 -11.18
N ARG A 99 7.86 4.10 -11.44
CA ARG A 99 8.12 2.76 -11.98
C ARG A 99 8.80 1.91 -10.92
N GLN A 100 8.62 0.60 -11.04
CA GLN A 100 9.32 -0.37 -10.21
C GLN A 100 10.84 -0.16 -10.25
N GLU A 101 11.40 0.15 -11.41
CA GLU A 101 12.83 0.43 -11.58
C GLU A 101 13.28 1.68 -10.79
N ASP A 102 12.44 2.72 -10.70
CA ASP A 102 12.80 3.95 -9.98
C ASP A 102 12.94 3.67 -8.48
N LEU A 103 11.98 2.92 -7.92
CA LEU A 103 12.00 2.52 -6.52
C LEU A 103 13.20 1.61 -6.22
N LEU A 104 13.47 0.62 -7.08
CA LEU A 104 14.58 -0.32 -6.89
C LEU A 104 15.97 0.27 -7.14
N ASN A 105 16.07 1.38 -7.87
CA ASN A 105 17.34 2.09 -8.07
C ASN A 105 17.66 3.05 -6.92
N ASP A 106 16.63 3.62 -6.30
CA ASP A 106 16.81 4.63 -5.26
C ASP A 106 16.72 4.05 -3.84
N LEU A 107 16.05 2.91 -3.66
CA LEU A 107 15.90 2.23 -2.37
C LEU A 107 16.62 0.88 -2.41
N GLU A 108 17.50 0.65 -1.43
CA GLU A 108 18.21 -0.62 -1.26
C GLU A 108 17.28 -1.69 -0.67
N GLU A 109 17.62 -2.97 -0.86
CA GLU A 109 16.78 -4.08 -0.39
C GLU A 109 16.51 -4.00 1.11
N ASP A 110 17.47 -3.54 1.92
CA ASP A 110 17.37 -3.40 3.37
C ASP A 110 16.91 -2.01 3.85
N SER A 111 16.37 -1.17 2.96
CA SER A 111 15.83 0.14 3.33
C SER A 111 14.79 0.03 4.44
N SER A 112 15.02 0.80 5.50
CA SER A 112 14.11 0.94 6.63
C SER A 112 12.90 1.82 6.29
N LEU A 113 11.92 1.89 7.21
CA LEU A 113 10.80 2.84 7.08
C LEU A 113 11.30 4.29 7.05
N ASP A 114 12.32 4.61 7.84
CA ASP A 114 12.92 5.95 7.88
C ASP A 114 13.57 6.29 6.54
N ASP A 115 14.29 5.34 5.92
CA ASP A 115 14.92 5.54 4.60
C ASP A 115 13.87 5.83 3.51
N ILE A 116 12.73 5.12 3.56
CA ILE A 116 11.60 5.35 2.67
C ILE A 116 10.98 6.74 2.93
N GLY A 117 10.81 7.11 4.20
CA GLY A 117 10.32 8.45 4.59
C GLY A 117 11.22 9.56 4.04
N TYR A 118 12.54 9.47 4.26
CA TYR A 118 13.51 10.42 3.72
C TYR A 118 13.52 10.47 2.18
N TRP A 119 13.33 9.33 1.52
CA TRP A 119 13.22 9.28 0.07
C TRP A 119 11.98 10.04 -0.43
N ILE A 120 10.83 9.89 0.23
CA ILE A 120 9.60 10.66 -0.10
C ILE A 120 9.88 12.16 0.04
N GLU A 121 10.45 12.58 1.16
CA GLU A 121 10.80 14.00 1.41
C GLU A 121 11.77 14.54 0.35
N ASP A 122 12.82 13.77 -0.02
CA ASP A 122 13.80 14.17 -1.03
C ASP A 122 13.15 14.39 -2.41
N LYS A 123 12.26 13.48 -2.83
CA LYS A 123 11.54 13.60 -4.10
C LYS A 123 10.60 14.80 -4.10
N SER A 124 9.91 15.03 -3.00
CA SER A 124 9.00 16.15 -2.81
C SER A 124 9.70 17.50 -2.81
N GLU A 125 10.72 17.66 -1.97
CA GLU A 125 11.39 18.95 -1.80
C GLU A 125 12.34 19.30 -2.96
N LYS A 126 13.10 18.32 -3.47
CA LYS A 126 14.19 18.60 -4.43
C LYS A 126 13.78 18.37 -5.88
N LYS A 127 12.86 17.46 -6.14
CA LYS A 127 12.43 17.12 -7.50
C LYS A 127 11.04 17.67 -7.86
N GLY A 128 10.31 18.20 -6.87
CA GLY A 128 8.98 18.77 -7.06
C GLY A 128 7.91 17.73 -7.40
N MET A 129 8.19 16.46 -7.10
CA MET A 129 7.22 15.37 -7.25
C MET A 129 6.32 15.34 -6.03
N ASP A 130 5.01 15.38 -6.19
CA ASP A 130 4.11 15.22 -5.04
C ASP A 130 3.96 13.73 -4.76
N ILE A 131 4.50 13.27 -3.64
CA ILE A 131 4.43 11.87 -3.20
C ILE A 131 3.81 11.82 -1.81
N GLY A 132 2.68 11.13 -1.69
CA GLY A 132 2.05 10.78 -0.42
C GLY A 132 2.35 9.33 -0.06
N GLY A 133 2.64 9.07 1.21
CA GLY A 133 2.88 7.73 1.72
C GLY A 133 1.94 7.35 2.86
N LEU A 134 1.39 6.14 2.79
CA LEU A 134 0.52 5.55 3.80
C LEU A 134 1.04 4.19 4.22
N ILE A 135 1.01 3.90 5.52
CA ILE A 135 1.16 2.55 6.05
C ILE A 135 -0.24 2.02 6.33
N PHE A 136 -0.67 1.04 5.53
CA PHE A 136 -1.95 0.37 5.65
C PHE A 136 -1.83 -0.90 6.48
N CYS A 137 -2.71 -1.09 7.47
CA CYS A 137 -2.90 -2.41 8.05
C CYS A 137 -3.38 -3.42 6.99
N TYR A 138 -2.68 -4.55 6.93
CA TYR A 138 -3.11 -5.73 6.18
C TYR A 138 -3.83 -6.71 7.11
N TYR A 139 -5.02 -7.16 6.69
CA TYR A 139 -5.75 -8.22 7.37
C TYR A 139 -5.90 -9.45 6.49
N SER A 140 -5.50 -10.59 7.02
CA SER A 140 -5.95 -11.88 6.51
C SER A 140 -7.47 -12.00 6.65
N ILE A 141 -8.08 -12.91 5.88
CA ILE A 141 -9.52 -13.20 5.98
C ILE A 141 -9.92 -13.54 7.43
N GLU A 142 -9.07 -14.28 8.14
CA GLU A 142 -9.31 -14.66 9.53
C GLU A 142 -9.24 -13.47 10.50
N ALA A 143 -8.20 -12.64 10.37
CA ALA A 143 -8.04 -11.43 11.19
C ALA A 143 -9.20 -10.45 10.96
N ARG A 144 -9.64 -10.30 9.70
CA ARG A 144 -10.76 -9.43 9.37
C ARG A 144 -12.08 -9.92 9.96
N LYS A 145 -12.39 -11.22 9.84
CA LYS A 145 -13.61 -11.80 10.45
C LYS A 145 -13.65 -11.58 11.97
N ARG A 146 -12.50 -11.67 12.63
CA ARG A 146 -12.37 -11.40 14.07
C ARG A 146 -12.62 -9.94 14.43
N LEU A 147 -12.14 -9.00 13.61
CA LEU A 147 -12.18 -7.57 13.90
C LEU A 147 -13.48 -6.87 13.44
N HIS A 148 -14.04 -7.30 12.30
CA HIS A 148 -15.18 -6.63 11.65
C HIS A 148 -16.48 -7.46 11.68
N GLY A 149 -16.45 -8.69 12.21
CA GLY A 149 -17.66 -9.49 12.45
C GLY A 149 -18.47 -9.85 11.21
N ASN A 150 -19.81 -9.80 11.33
CA ASN A 150 -20.77 -10.21 10.29
C ASN A 150 -21.07 -9.11 9.26
N ASP A 151 -20.53 -7.90 9.39
CA ASP A 151 -20.67 -6.83 8.38
C ASP A 151 -19.83 -7.12 7.11
N TYR A 152 -19.19 -8.29 7.09
CA TYR A 152 -18.49 -8.87 5.94
C TYR A 152 -19.47 -9.25 4.82
N ILE A 153 -19.29 -8.63 3.65
CA ILE A 153 -19.84 -9.10 2.38
C ILE A 153 -18.66 -9.48 1.48
N ASP A 154 -18.60 -10.76 1.10
CA ASP A 154 -17.64 -11.33 0.15
C ASP A 154 -17.83 -10.73 -1.26
#